data_AF-A0A2V8JPI1-F1
#
_entry.id   AF-A0A2V8JPI1-F1
#
_cell.length_a   1.000
_cell.length_b   1.000
_cell.length_c   1.000
_cell.angle_alpha   90.00
_cell.angle_beta   90.00
_cell.angle_gamma   90.00
#
_symmetry.space_group_name_H-M   'P 1'
#
loop_
_entity.id
_entity.type
_entity.pdbx_description
1 polymer ?
#
loop_
_entity_poly.entity_id
_entity_poly.type
_entity_poly.pdbx_seq_one_letter_code
_entity_poly.pdbx_strand_id
1 'polypeptide(L)'
;RPGAAGLNDGFHDDYQVLVREADPKDTALVPIRATPPFKPAAPGRVTLIGDAIHTMPPFGAHGANTAFMDAQTLAKRLSGGTRLSSLAEAIGSYESNMRRYSRPVIKSALRMMTMATADFPFKQAIFRTVLRAAGVFSR
;
A
#
# COMPACT_ATOMS: atom_id res chain seq x y z
N ARG A 1 -28.97 -0.77 -12.13
CA ARG A 1 -27.83 -0.05 -11.54
C ARG A 1 -27.82 1.33 -12.18
N PRO A 2 -27.93 2.44 -11.43
CA PRO A 2 -27.80 3.76 -12.03
C PRO A 2 -26.42 3.82 -12.71
N GLY A 3 -26.41 4.14 -14.01
CA GLY A 3 -25.22 4.13 -14.84
C GLY A 3 -24.23 5.20 -14.40
N ALA A 4 -22.97 5.05 -14.80
CA ALA A 4 -21.85 5.93 -14.48
C ALA A 4 -22.00 7.40 -14.95
N ALA A 5 -23.15 7.78 -15.49
CA ALA A 5 -23.46 9.15 -15.87
C ALA A 5 -23.54 10.04 -14.61
N GLY A 6 -22.58 10.94 -14.48
CA GLY A 6 -22.51 11.93 -13.40
C GLY A 6 -21.34 11.78 -12.43
N LEU A 7 -20.64 10.64 -12.41
CA LEU A 7 -19.50 10.41 -11.48
C LEU A 7 -18.29 11.32 -11.76
N ASN A 8 -18.15 11.77 -13.01
CA ASN A 8 -17.04 12.61 -13.44
C ASN A 8 -17.44 14.08 -13.61
N ASP A 9 -18.66 14.49 -13.25
CA ASP A 9 -19.09 15.87 -13.43
C ASP A 9 -18.17 16.81 -12.62
N GLY A 10 -17.52 17.77 -13.29
CA GLY A 10 -16.54 18.68 -12.69
C GLY A 10 -15.06 18.32 -12.86
N PHE A 11 -14.74 17.20 -13.52
CA PHE A 11 -13.38 16.90 -14.00
C PHE A 11 -13.11 17.46 -15.40
N HIS A 12 -11.85 17.83 -15.68
CA HIS A 12 -11.41 18.34 -16.99
C HIS A 12 -11.71 17.35 -18.12
N ASP A 13 -11.94 17.86 -19.34
CA ASP A 13 -12.37 17.07 -20.50
C ASP A 13 -11.45 15.87 -20.80
N ASP A 14 -10.14 16.01 -20.59
CA ASP A 14 -9.18 14.90 -20.75
C ASP A 14 -9.51 13.68 -19.88
N TYR A 15 -10.01 13.88 -18.66
CA TYR A 15 -10.42 12.78 -17.78
C TYR A 15 -11.72 12.12 -18.28
N GLN A 16 -12.61 12.90 -18.89
CA GLN A 16 -13.83 12.36 -19.51
C GLN A 16 -13.47 11.46 -20.69
N VAL A 17 -12.50 11.87 -21.50
CA VAL A 17 -11.99 11.06 -22.61
C VAL A 17 -11.40 9.75 -22.08
N LEU A 18 -10.54 9.78 -21.05
CA LEU A 18 -9.98 8.55 -20.48
C LEU A 18 -11.04 7.55 -20.02
N VAL A 19 -12.10 8.02 -19.35
CA VAL A 19 -13.19 7.13 -18.91
C VAL A 19 -14.04 6.63 -20.07
N ARG A 20 -14.28 7.46 -21.09
CA ARG A 20 -15.05 7.07 -22.29
C ARG A 20 -14.33 6.04 -23.15
N GLU A 21 -13.01 6.19 -23.32
CA GLU A 21 -12.19 5.33 -24.18
C GLU A 21 -11.70 4.07 -23.46
N ALA A 22 -11.86 3.95 -22.13
CA ALA A 22 -11.50 2.75 -21.39
C ALA A 22 -12.37 1.55 -21.82
N ASP A 23 -11.75 0.45 -22.28
CA ASP A 23 -12.47 -0.79 -22.56
C ASP A 23 -12.93 -1.43 -21.23
N PRO A 24 -14.24 -1.66 -21.02
CA PRO A 24 -14.73 -2.37 -19.84
C PRO A 24 -14.16 -3.78 -19.69
N LYS A 25 -13.68 -4.43 -20.77
CA LYS A 25 -13.06 -5.76 -20.73
C LYS A 25 -11.68 -5.74 -20.08
N ASP A 26 -10.97 -4.62 -20.21
CA ASP A 26 -9.62 -4.42 -19.64
C ASP A 26 -9.66 -3.56 -18.35
N THR A 27 -10.85 -3.26 -17.84
CA THR A 27 -11.07 -2.44 -16.65
C THR A 27 -11.62 -3.29 -15.51
N ALA A 28 -10.94 -3.28 -14.36
CA ALA A 28 -11.38 -3.99 -13.16
C ALA A 28 -11.69 -3.04 -12.01
N LEU A 29 -12.81 -3.29 -11.32
CA LEU A 29 -13.06 -2.69 -10.02
C LEU A 29 -12.26 -3.45 -8.97
N VAL A 30 -11.24 -2.81 -8.40
CA VAL A 30 -10.40 -3.39 -7.35
C VAL A 30 -10.76 -2.76 -6.00
N PRO A 31 -11.40 -3.49 -5.06
CA PRO A 31 -11.67 -2.98 -3.73
C PRO A 31 -10.36 -2.72 -2.97
N ILE A 32 -10.18 -1.50 -2.48
CA ILE A 32 -9.03 -1.13 -1.65
C ILE A 32 -9.26 -1.67 -0.23
N ARG A 33 -8.29 -2.42 0.30
CA ARG A 33 -8.32 -3.01 1.64
C ARG A 33 -7.01 -2.74 2.38
N ALA A 34 -7.07 -2.86 3.70
CA ALA A 34 -5.90 -2.76 4.58
C ALA A 34 -5.99 -3.82 5.67
N THR A 35 -4.84 -4.38 6.05
CA THR A 35 -4.76 -5.39 7.10
C THR A 35 -4.97 -4.73 8.46
N PRO A 36 -5.85 -5.25 9.33
CA PRO A 36 -5.95 -4.76 10.70
C PRO A 36 -4.69 -5.10 11.50
N PRO A 37 -4.44 -4.46 12.65
CA PRO A 37 -3.34 -4.86 13.53
C PRO A 37 -3.50 -6.35 13.93
N PHE A 38 -2.53 -7.18 13.57
CA PHE A 38 -2.56 -8.61 13.90
C PHE A 38 -1.83 -8.88 15.22
N LYS A 39 -2.29 -9.89 15.97
CA LYS A 39 -1.67 -10.33 17.22
C LYS A 39 -0.57 -11.37 16.89
N PRO A 40 0.68 -11.19 17.35
CA PRO A 40 1.74 -12.16 17.07
C PRO A 40 1.41 -13.54 17.62
N ALA A 41 1.64 -14.57 16.81
CA ALA A 41 1.63 -15.96 17.25
C ALA A 41 3.05 -16.40 17.67
N ALA A 42 3.15 -17.57 18.30
CA ALA A 42 4.44 -18.20 18.55
C ALA A 42 5.08 -18.60 17.19
N PRO A 43 6.37 -18.29 16.96
CA PRO A 43 7.05 -18.66 15.73
C PRO A 43 7.09 -20.17 15.52
N GLY A 44 6.77 -20.61 14.29
CA GLY A 44 6.76 -22.01 13.90
C GLY A 44 7.66 -22.28 12.69
N ARG A 45 7.25 -23.24 11.85
CA ARG A 45 7.90 -23.55 10.56
C ARG A 45 7.26 -22.84 9.37
N VAL A 46 6.17 -22.11 9.61
CA VAL A 46 5.39 -21.40 8.60
C VAL A 46 5.31 -19.95 9.03
N THR A 47 5.51 -19.04 8.08
CA THR A 47 5.38 -17.59 8.30
C THR A 47 4.81 -16.92 7.05
N LEU A 48 4.32 -15.71 7.21
CA LEU A 48 3.66 -14.94 6.16
C LEU A 48 4.55 -13.79 5.70
N ILE A 49 4.45 -13.45 4.41
CA ILE A 49 5.15 -12.34 3.76
C ILE A 49 4.19 -11.60 2.83
N GLY A 50 4.52 -10.36 2.48
CA GLY A 50 3.76 -9.54 1.55
C GLY A 50 2.32 -9.28 2.01
N ASP A 51 1.42 -9.19 1.03
CA ASP A 51 0.02 -8.90 1.27
C ASP A 51 -0.67 -9.93 2.18
N ALA A 52 -0.14 -11.16 2.28
CA ALA A 52 -0.69 -12.17 3.19
C ALA A 52 -0.66 -11.75 4.67
N ILE A 53 0.19 -10.79 5.05
CA ILE A 53 0.30 -10.30 6.44
C ILE A 53 0.26 -8.77 6.57
N HIS A 54 0.52 -8.03 5.50
CA HIS A 54 0.46 -6.56 5.54
C HIS A 54 -0.09 -5.93 4.26
N THR A 55 -1.18 -6.49 3.71
CA THR A 55 -2.00 -5.79 2.69
C THR A 55 -2.25 -4.34 3.12
N MET A 56 -2.02 -3.40 2.21
CA MET A 56 -2.14 -1.96 2.45
C MET A 56 -2.74 -1.24 1.24
N PRO A 57 -3.30 -0.03 1.41
CA PRO A 57 -3.73 0.78 0.28
C PRO A 57 -2.57 1.06 -0.69
N PRO A 58 -2.81 1.14 -2.02
CA PRO A 58 -1.76 1.29 -3.03
C PRO A 58 -1.15 2.71 -3.07
N PHE A 59 -1.24 3.47 -1.98
CA PHE A 59 -0.74 4.84 -1.89
C PHE A 59 0.71 4.83 -1.41
N GLY A 60 1.59 5.52 -2.15
CA GLY A 60 3.04 5.53 -1.91
C GLY A 60 3.79 4.35 -2.53
N ALA A 61 3.12 3.47 -3.29
CA ALA A 61 3.74 2.33 -3.98
C ALA A 61 4.62 1.43 -3.08
N HIS A 62 4.19 1.24 -1.84
CA HIS A 62 4.99 0.53 -0.83
C HIS A 62 4.74 -0.99 -0.76
N GLY A 63 3.62 -1.51 -1.28
CA GLY A 63 3.25 -2.93 -1.12
C GLY A 63 4.32 -3.89 -1.64
N ALA A 64 4.64 -3.81 -2.93
CA ALA A 64 5.66 -4.65 -3.55
C ALA A 64 7.04 -4.49 -2.91
N ASN A 65 7.44 -3.25 -2.61
CA ASN A 65 8.72 -2.96 -1.95
C ASN A 65 8.80 -3.60 -0.55
N THR A 66 7.71 -3.60 0.20
CA THR A 66 7.63 -4.24 1.52
C THR A 66 7.71 -5.76 1.39
N ALA A 67 7.04 -6.35 0.39
CA ALA A 67 7.15 -7.78 0.09
C ALA A 67 8.59 -8.20 -0.29
N PHE A 68 9.30 -7.40 -1.08
CA PHE A 68 10.72 -7.65 -1.37
C PHE A 68 11.61 -7.51 -0.13
N MET A 69 11.31 -6.54 0.74
CA MET A 69 12.00 -6.41 2.02
C MET A 69 11.77 -7.63 2.93
N ASP A 70 10.56 -8.19 2.94
CA ASP A 70 10.27 -9.45 3.65
C ASP A 70 11.11 -10.59 3.10
N ALA A 71 11.07 -10.81 1.79
CA ALA A 71 11.80 -11.90 1.14
C ALA A 71 13.31 -11.80 1.44
N GLN A 72 13.89 -10.61 1.30
CA GLN A 72 15.29 -10.38 1.60
C GLN A 72 15.60 -10.63 3.09
N THR A 73 14.76 -10.12 4.00
CA THR A 73 14.98 -10.27 5.44
C THR A 73 14.84 -11.73 5.87
N LEU A 74 13.81 -12.42 5.41
CA LEU A 74 13.58 -13.84 5.68
C LEU A 74 14.73 -14.69 5.14
N ALA A 75 15.15 -14.49 3.89
CA ALA A 75 16.28 -15.20 3.31
C ALA A 75 17.56 -15.03 4.15
N LYS A 76 17.88 -13.80 4.56
CA LYS A 76 19.02 -13.49 5.44
C LYS A 76 18.93 -14.20 6.80
N ARG A 77 17.74 -14.30 7.40
CA ARG A 77 17.55 -14.99 8.69
C ARG A 77 17.68 -16.50 8.55
N LEU A 78 17.22 -17.07 7.44
CA LEU A 78 17.32 -18.49 7.16
C LEU A 78 18.74 -18.92 6.75
N SER A 79 19.47 -18.08 6.02
CA SER A 79 20.81 -18.39 5.51
C SER A 79 21.94 -18.07 6.49
N GLY A 80 21.69 -17.22 7.49
CA GLY A 80 22.70 -16.69 8.42
C GLY A 80 23.16 -17.68 9.48
N GLY A 81 23.48 -18.91 9.09
CA GLY A 81 23.80 -20.06 9.94
C GLY A 81 24.63 -19.79 11.20
N THR A 82 24.45 -20.69 12.17
CA THR A 82 25.10 -20.83 13.50
C THR A 82 24.75 -19.82 14.60
N ARG A 83 24.12 -18.68 14.31
CA ARG A 83 23.71 -17.71 15.37
C ARG A 83 22.34 -17.94 15.99
N LEU A 84 21.43 -18.59 15.26
CA LEU A 84 20.09 -18.94 15.75
C LEU A 84 20.02 -20.46 15.85
N SER A 85 19.55 -20.94 16.99
CA SER A 85 19.61 -22.33 17.42
C SER A 85 18.55 -23.20 16.73
N SER A 86 17.53 -22.58 16.12
CA SER A 86 16.44 -23.27 15.43
C SER A 86 15.80 -22.47 14.29
N LEU A 87 15.12 -23.17 13.38
CA LEU A 87 14.30 -22.57 12.32
C LEU A 87 13.21 -21.64 12.88
N ALA A 88 12.58 -22.03 13.99
CA ALA A 88 11.56 -21.22 14.66
C ALA A 88 12.14 -19.89 15.18
N GLU A 89 13.38 -19.90 15.66
CA GLU A 89 14.08 -18.70 16.12
C GLU A 89 14.41 -17.76 14.95
N ALA A 90 14.84 -18.30 13.81
CA ALA A 90 15.05 -17.54 12.57
C ALA A 90 13.78 -16.87 12.07
N ILE A 91 12.67 -17.62 12.03
CA ILE A 91 11.36 -17.10 11.65
C ILE A 91 10.88 -16.05 12.66
N GLY A 92 11.01 -16.30 13.97
CA GLY A 92 10.63 -15.34 15.00
C GLY A 92 11.42 -14.02 14.92
N SER A 93 12.71 -14.11 14.60
CA SER A 93 13.57 -12.94 14.35
C SER A 93 13.12 -12.17 13.11
N TYR A 94 12.78 -12.86 12.01
CA TYR A 94 12.17 -12.25 10.84
C TYR A 94 10.87 -11.53 11.20
N GLU A 95 9.92 -12.21 11.83
CA GLU A 95 8.60 -11.67 12.15
C GLU A 95 8.69 -10.45 13.08
N SER A 96 9.64 -10.46 14.01
CA SER A 96 9.92 -9.31 14.88
C SER A 96 10.38 -8.07 14.10
N ASN A 97 11.27 -8.26 13.13
CA ASN A 97 11.73 -7.17 12.26
C ASN A 97 10.61 -6.71 11.32
N MET A 98 9.89 -7.65 10.71
CA MET A 98 8.76 -7.38 9.83
C MET A 98 7.71 -6.50 10.48
N ARG A 99 7.35 -6.78 11.73
CA ARG A 99 6.42 -5.91 12.47
C ARG A 99 6.95 -4.50 12.73
N ARG A 100 8.26 -4.31 12.83
CA ARG A 100 8.85 -2.98 13.08
C ARG A 100 8.83 -2.12 11.83
N TYR A 101 9.19 -2.67 10.66
CA TYR A 101 9.22 -1.88 9.43
C TYR A 101 7.86 -1.77 8.72
N SER A 102 6.98 -2.78 8.79
CA SER A 102 5.71 -2.76 8.06
C SER A 102 4.68 -1.79 8.67
N ARG A 103 4.60 -1.71 10.01
CA ARG A 103 3.62 -0.85 10.71
C ARG A 103 3.66 0.64 10.28
N PRO A 104 4.81 1.33 10.25
CA PRO A 104 4.84 2.72 9.79
C PRO A 104 4.45 2.85 8.31
N VAL A 105 4.80 1.88 7.47
CA VAL A 105 4.46 1.86 6.05
C VAL A 105 2.94 1.76 5.84
N ILE A 106 2.27 0.81 6.49
CA ILE A 106 0.81 0.66 6.43
C ILE A 106 0.11 1.93 6.92
N LYS A 107 0.59 2.51 8.04
CA LYS A 107 0.05 3.76 8.59
C LYS A 107 0.21 4.94 7.62
N SER A 108 1.35 5.03 6.93
CA SER A 108 1.60 6.05 5.92
C SER A 108 0.65 5.91 4.74
N ALA A 109 0.53 4.69 4.18
CA ALA A 109 -0.37 4.40 3.07
C ALA A 109 -1.84 4.73 3.41
N LEU A 110 -2.30 4.36 4.60
CA LEU A 110 -3.63 4.73 5.09
C LEU A 110 -3.82 6.24 5.18
N ARG A 111 -2.84 6.97 5.74
CA ARG A 111 -2.91 8.44 5.83
C ARG A 111 -2.97 9.09 4.46
N MET A 112 -2.17 8.61 3.50
CA MET A 112 -2.19 9.11 2.13
C MET A 112 -3.54 8.84 1.45
N MET A 113 -4.09 7.63 1.60
CA MET A 113 -5.43 7.31 1.13
C MET A 113 -6.47 8.27 1.71
N THR A 114 -6.52 8.41 3.04
CA THR A 114 -7.47 9.32 3.70
C THR A 114 -7.33 10.76 3.20
N MET A 115 -6.12 11.24 2.90
CA MET A 115 -5.93 12.58 2.35
C MET A 115 -6.40 12.70 0.90
N ALA A 116 -6.17 11.67 0.09
CA ALA A 116 -6.52 11.64 -1.33
C ALA A 116 -8.02 11.41 -1.57
N THR A 117 -8.70 10.67 -0.69
CA THR A 117 -10.13 10.31 -0.81
C THR A 117 -11.02 11.13 0.12
N ALA A 118 -10.48 12.14 0.82
CA ALA A 118 -11.27 12.98 1.70
C ALA A 118 -12.13 13.96 0.90
N ASP A 119 -13.45 13.81 0.98
CA ASP A 119 -14.43 14.77 0.46
C ASP A 119 -14.52 15.99 1.37
N PHE A 120 -13.53 16.88 1.28
CA PHE A 120 -13.63 18.22 1.85
C PHE A 120 -13.20 19.26 0.80
N PRO A 121 -14.08 20.21 0.41
CA PRO A 121 -13.79 21.20 -0.62
C PRO A 121 -12.53 22.03 -0.29
N PHE A 122 -12.25 22.25 0.99
CA PHE A 122 -11.10 23.01 1.46
C PHE A 122 -9.74 22.27 1.32
N LYS A 123 -9.74 20.93 1.40
CA LYS A 123 -8.50 20.13 1.30
C LYS A 123 -8.05 19.92 -0.14
N GLN A 124 -8.99 19.84 -1.09
CA GLN A 124 -8.66 19.78 -2.52
C GLN A 124 -7.97 21.07 -2.99
N ALA A 125 -8.37 22.23 -2.48
CA ALA A 125 -7.71 23.50 -2.77
C ALA A 125 -6.26 23.52 -2.27
N ILE A 126 -6.01 23.05 -1.04
CA ILE A 126 -4.65 22.94 -0.47
C ILE A 126 -3.81 21.93 -1.26
N PHE A 127 -4.34 20.74 -1.55
CA PHE A 127 -3.65 19.71 -2.30
C PHE A 127 -3.29 20.17 -3.73
N ARG A 128 -4.23 20.82 -4.44
CA ARG A 128 -3.97 21.42 -5.75
C ARG A 128 -2.90 22.51 -5.69
N THR A 129 -2.86 23.29 -4.61
CA THR A 129 -1.85 24.34 -4.41
C THR A 129 -0.46 23.73 -4.19
N VAL A 130 -0.35 22.68 -3.37
CA VAL A 130 0.91 21.96 -3.13
C VAL A 130 1.43 21.31 -4.42
N LEU A 131 0.57 20.67 -5.21
CA LEU A 131 0.97 20.07 -6.49
C LEU A 131 1.42 21.13 -7.52
N ARG A 132 0.74 22.27 -7.58
CA ARG A 132 1.14 23.38 -8.45
C ARG A 132 2.49 23.96 -8.03
N ALA A 133 2.73 24.13 -6.73
CA ALA A 133 4.03 24.55 -6.23
C ALA A 133 5.14 23.53 -6.56
N ALA A 134 4.90 22.24 -6.32
CA ALA A 134 5.86 21.18 -6.65
C ALA A 134 6.16 21.07 -8.15
N GLY A 135 5.17 21.30 -9.02
CA GLY A 135 5.36 21.32 -10.48
C GLY A 135 6.14 22.54 -10.98
N VAL A 136 6.06 23.68 -10.30
CA VAL A 136 6.83 24.90 -10.64
C VAL A 136 8.32 24.73 -10.33
N PHE A 137 8.70 23.88 -9.38
CA PHE A 137 10.11 23.57 -9.08
C PHE A 137 10.73 22.46 -9.96
N SER A 138 9.99 21.96 -10.96
CA SER A 138 10.45 20.94 -11.91
C SER A 138 10.75 21.45 -13.32
N ARG A 139 10.86 22.78 -13.50
CA ARG A 139 11.33 23.42 -14.73
C ARG A 139 12.69 24.08 -14.52
#